data_AF-V4B184-F1
#
_entry.id   AF-V4B184-F1
#
_cell.length_a   1.000
_cell.length_b   1.000
_cell.length_c   1.000
_cell.angle_alpha   90.00
_cell.angle_beta   90.00
_cell.angle_gamma   90.00
#
_symmetry.space_group_name_H-M   'P 1'
#
loop_
_entity.id
_entity.type
_entity.pdbx_description
1 polymer ?
#
loop_
_entity_poly.entity_id
_entity_poly.type
_entity_poly.pdbx_seq_one_letter_code
_entity_poly.pdbx_strand_id
1 'polypeptide(L)'
;MCMYIGLRVVKMTPVKWCFLLVCIGLVESNWKDILPWNTKSTILDLHQDFDIQTINDNPVPIYRKDLNENYAAYWLIEYNDGEFMILSSGPETGDYRLVMKGEYSPLVDLNEFVRRKDSTCKKYYMMSPTPGFLLGCEDEKGNLFCQEKEVITQLDKLKVIWAEQRKDVKKAGVWTLSSLYTDDGATHYHLLKPGHTKHIMIGDYDSGDIETQASKNYNSQKYVCDILDVCLADNINRIDRQKVKVTKYGQRHIELIVPHETPAFSGEDVIYMDISTRTGSSIQTTKVAIDLVKRVKRSVPGNQSYSIDDEDLFPDYDQHKIQTCRKMIFFKYCRKRFVGCGPVSWAMILGYYDRRSHNDPYKYGNGSQNLFTCGSTGMGGNSSCVAPGLETNETKKYVEKLGEFLGTFWLFGQGATTARGMKKIETFFTEYQLSGKQEVITHSNGFWSLIGNYNDEIRDKAMEYIREGWPVVIGMRIKGSRFGQHYPVATKYQQRAFPSLKCKKLFNDCEEGLLVEREFYVHWGWGYNSRNWIPAKVFFAGIAKY
;
A
#
# COMPACT_ATOMS: atom_id res chain seq x y z
N MET A 1 -29.45 -63.37 42.58
CA MET A 1 -29.04 -64.78 42.42
C MET A 1 -30.17 -65.52 41.74
N CYS A 2 -29.83 -66.34 40.73
CA CYS A 2 -30.70 -67.06 39.79
C CYS A 2 -31.31 -66.19 38.67
N MET A 3 -31.29 -66.54 37.38
CA MET A 3 -30.57 -67.54 36.59
C MET A 3 -30.77 -67.15 35.11
N TYR A 4 -29.81 -67.52 34.26
CA TYR A 4 -29.80 -67.38 32.80
C TYR A 4 -31.05 -67.94 32.11
N ILE A 5 -31.57 -67.24 31.09
CA ILE A 5 -32.28 -67.84 29.96
C ILE A 5 -31.72 -67.25 28.67
N GLY A 6 -31.12 -68.12 27.85
CA GLY A 6 -30.57 -67.78 26.54
C GLY A 6 -31.66 -67.50 25.51
N LEU A 7 -31.34 -66.63 24.55
CA LEU A 7 -32.18 -66.39 23.40
C LEU A 7 -31.41 -66.65 22.11
N ARG A 8 -32.02 -67.56 21.34
CA ARG A 8 -31.62 -68.08 20.04
C ARG A 8 -31.46 -66.97 19.01
N VAL A 9 -30.39 -67.12 18.24
CA VAL A 9 -30.16 -66.47 16.95
C VAL A 9 -31.27 -66.86 15.98
N VAL A 10 -31.99 -65.87 15.46
CA VAL A 10 -32.78 -65.99 14.22
C VAL A 10 -32.32 -64.92 13.25
N LYS A 11 -31.90 -65.37 12.07
CA LYS A 11 -31.43 -64.58 10.94
C LYS A 11 -32.51 -63.61 10.48
N MET A 12 -32.19 -62.32 10.41
CA MET A 12 -32.89 -61.36 9.55
C MET A 12 -31.93 -60.76 8.52
N THR A 13 -32.44 -60.70 7.31
CA THR A 13 -31.87 -60.32 6.02
C THR A 13 -31.55 -58.82 5.90
N PRO A 14 -30.75 -58.41 4.90
CA PRO A 14 -30.00 -57.16 4.94
C PRO A 14 -30.88 -55.97 4.55
N VAL A 15 -31.12 -55.06 5.50
CA VAL A 15 -31.63 -53.73 5.19
C VAL A 15 -30.43 -52.88 4.78
N LYS A 16 -30.46 -52.41 3.52
CA LYS A 16 -29.50 -51.47 2.93
C LYS A 16 -29.38 -50.22 3.80
N TRP A 17 -28.30 -50.11 4.56
CA TRP A 17 -27.82 -48.84 5.07
C TRP A 17 -27.03 -48.14 3.95
N CYS A 18 -27.70 -47.25 3.21
CA CYS A 18 -27.01 -46.24 2.42
C CYS A 18 -26.38 -45.24 3.40
N PHE A 19 -25.13 -45.50 3.81
CA PHE A 19 -24.25 -44.44 4.28
C PHE A 19 -23.97 -43.52 3.09
N LEU A 20 -24.72 -42.42 2.99
CA LEU A 20 -24.27 -41.22 2.30
C LEU A 20 -23.05 -40.70 3.09
N LEU A 21 -21.87 -41.23 2.76
CA LEU A 21 -20.60 -40.56 3.00
C LEU A 21 -20.56 -39.34 2.08
N VAL A 22 -21.21 -38.27 2.53
CA VAL A 22 -20.94 -36.93 2.05
C VAL A 22 -19.54 -36.59 2.58
N CYS A 23 -18.51 -37.00 1.84
CA CYS A 23 -17.17 -36.46 1.94
C CYS A 23 -17.23 -35.01 1.44
N ILE A 24 -17.81 -34.10 2.24
CA ILE A 24 -17.36 -32.71 2.21
C ILE A 24 -15.99 -32.77 2.89
N GLY A 25 -14.97 -33.11 2.11
CA GLY A 25 -13.63 -32.65 2.43
C GLY A 25 -13.70 -31.14 2.38
N LEU A 26 -13.91 -30.50 3.53
CA LEU A 26 -13.42 -29.15 3.75
C LEU A 26 -11.92 -29.28 3.58
N VAL A 27 -11.45 -29.10 2.35
CA VAL A 27 -10.05 -28.79 2.10
C VAL A 27 -9.88 -27.45 2.78
N GLU A 28 -9.42 -27.47 4.03
CA GLU A 28 -8.88 -26.29 4.69
C GLU A 28 -7.71 -25.84 3.83
N SER A 29 -8.01 -24.95 2.88
CA SER A 29 -7.01 -24.42 1.97
C SER A 29 -6.16 -23.48 2.80
N ASN A 30 -4.99 -23.96 3.23
CA ASN A 30 -4.03 -23.13 3.93
C ASN A 30 -3.57 -22.04 2.97
N TRP A 31 -3.64 -20.77 3.36
CA TRP A 31 -3.18 -19.63 2.54
C TRP A 31 -1.76 -19.84 1.98
N LYS A 32 -0.94 -20.63 2.69
CA LYS A 32 0.42 -21.04 2.28
C LYS A 32 0.45 -21.75 0.92
N ASP A 33 -0.59 -22.52 0.61
CA ASP A 33 -0.68 -23.31 -0.62
C ASP A 33 -1.32 -22.51 -1.77
N ILE A 34 -2.05 -21.43 -1.45
CA ILE A 34 -2.78 -20.61 -2.41
C ILE A 34 -1.91 -19.45 -2.93
N LEU A 35 -1.19 -18.77 -2.04
CA LEU A 35 -0.48 -17.55 -2.38
C LEU A 35 0.75 -17.84 -3.26
N PRO A 36 1.04 -17.00 -4.27
CA PRO A 36 2.25 -17.14 -5.06
C PRO A 36 3.48 -16.74 -4.23
N TRP A 37 4.65 -17.24 -4.67
CA TRP A 37 5.91 -17.04 -3.98
C TRP A 37 6.23 -15.57 -3.69
N ASN A 38 6.05 -14.67 -4.67
CA ASN A 38 6.34 -13.24 -4.52
C ASN A 38 5.53 -12.61 -3.40
N THR A 39 4.26 -13.00 -3.28
CA THR A 39 3.36 -12.52 -2.23
C THR A 39 3.82 -13.02 -0.87
N LYS A 40 4.12 -14.31 -0.74
CA LYS A 40 4.65 -14.91 0.50
C LYS A 40 5.98 -14.31 0.96
N SER A 41 6.89 -14.10 0.01
CA SER A 41 8.16 -13.40 0.24
C SER A 41 7.92 -11.97 0.75
N THR A 42 6.94 -11.27 0.19
CA THR A 42 6.53 -9.95 0.65
C THR A 42 5.95 -9.98 2.07
N ILE A 43 5.09 -10.94 2.41
CA ILE A 43 4.57 -11.09 3.78
C ILE A 43 5.71 -11.27 4.78
N LEU A 44 6.71 -12.11 4.45
CA LEU A 44 7.85 -12.31 5.35
C LEU A 44 8.67 -11.04 5.54
N ASP A 45 8.98 -10.32 4.46
CA ASP A 45 9.70 -9.04 4.54
C ASP A 45 8.93 -8.03 5.41
N LEU A 46 7.59 -8.08 5.38
CA LEU A 46 6.71 -7.20 6.15
C LEU A 46 6.40 -7.71 7.56
N HIS A 47 6.73 -8.96 7.90
CA HIS A 47 6.29 -9.60 9.13
C HIS A 47 6.74 -8.84 10.37
N GLN A 48 8.02 -8.47 10.42
CA GLN A 48 8.58 -7.71 11.54
C GLN A 48 8.10 -6.26 11.51
N ASP A 49 8.02 -5.66 10.32
CA ASP A 49 7.61 -4.26 10.15
C ASP A 49 6.16 -4.02 10.61
N PHE A 50 5.27 -4.99 10.39
CA PHE A 50 3.82 -4.86 10.66
C PHE A 50 3.34 -5.74 11.82
N ASP A 51 4.28 -6.29 12.61
CA ASP A 51 3.97 -7.17 13.75
C ASP A 51 2.92 -8.24 13.41
N ILE A 52 3.11 -8.94 12.28
CA ILE A 52 2.10 -9.89 11.77
C ILE A 52 2.07 -11.14 12.66
N GLN A 53 1.12 -11.19 13.60
CA GLN A 53 0.94 -12.32 14.50
C GLN A 53 0.13 -13.43 13.84
N THR A 54 -1.00 -13.07 13.21
CA THR A 54 -1.94 -14.00 12.55
C THR A 54 -2.22 -13.59 11.10
N ILE A 55 -2.54 -14.56 10.25
CA ILE A 55 -2.96 -14.36 8.86
C ILE A 55 -4.22 -15.19 8.66
N ASN A 56 -5.27 -14.61 8.07
CA ASN A 56 -6.49 -15.31 7.73
C ASN A 56 -6.21 -16.37 6.65
N ASP A 57 -6.76 -17.58 6.84
CA ASP A 57 -6.57 -18.71 5.94
C ASP A 57 -7.20 -18.53 4.56
N ASN A 58 -8.04 -17.51 4.37
CA ASN A 58 -8.79 -17.27 3.13
C ASN A 58 -8.38 -15.98 2.41
N PRO A 59 -7.16 -15.90 1.83
CA PRO A 59 -6.76 -14.75 1.04
C PRO A 59 -7.64 -14.62 -0.21
N VAL A 60 -8.05 -13.39 -0.52
CA VAL A 60 -8.99 -13.12 -1.62
C VAL A 60 -8.21 -12.73 -2.88
N PRO A 61 -8.34 -13.50 -3.99
CA PRO A 61 -7.68 -13.14 -5.24
C PRO A 61 -8.36 -11.94 -5.91
N ILE A 62 -7.54 -11.01 -6.39
CA ILE A 62 -7.97 -9.83 -7.14
C ILE A 62 -7.31 -9.87 -8.52
N TYR A 63 -8.13 -9.81 -9.57
CA TYR A 63 -7.72 -10.02 -10.95
C TYR A 63 -7.52 -8.70 -11.70
N ARG A 64 -7.02 -8.79 -12.93
CA ARG A 64 -6.95 -7.65 -13.85
C ARG A 64 -7.49 -8.01 -15.21
N LYS A 65 -8.27 -7.10 -15.80
CA LYS A 65 -8.88 -7.29 -17.11
C LYS A 65 -7.87 -7.23 -18.27
N ASP A 66 -6.69 -6.66 -18.07
CA ASP A 66 -5.62 -6.59 -19.08
C ASP A 66 -4.58 -7.72 -18.95
N LEU A 67 -4.68 -8.57 -17.93
CA LEU A 67 -3.86 -9.76 -17.73
C LEU A 67 -4.66 -11.03 -18.04
N ASN A 68 -4.01 -12.19 -17.95
CA ASN A 68 -4.69 -13.47 -18.08
C ASN A 68 -5.84 -13.57 -17.06
N GLU A 69 -7.02 -14.00 -17.51
CA GLU A 69 -8.23 -14.04 -16.69
C GLU A 69 -8.12 -14.95 -15.45
N ASN A 70 -7.26 -15.96 -15.48
CA ASN A 70 -7.02 -16.88 -14.38
C ASN A 70 -5.81 -16.48 -13.52
N TYR A 71 -5.09 -15.44 -13.92
CA TYR A 71 -3.98 -14.91 -13.13
C TYR A 71 -4.51 -13.98 -12.04
N ALA A 72 -4.49 -14.46 -10.78
CA ALA A 72 -4.71 -13.61 -9.62
C ALA A 72 -3.56 -12.60 -9.54
N ALA A 73 -3.84 -11.35 -9.93
CA ALA A 73 -2.83 -10.30 -10.03
C ALA A 73 -2.43 -9.75 -8.66
N TYR A 74 -3.36 -9.74 -7.71
CA TYR A 74 -3.14 -9.32 -6.34
C TYR A 74 -3.88 -10.24 -5.38
N TRP A 75 -3.50 -10.15 -4.11
CA TRP A 75 -4.13 -10.86 -3.02
C TRP A 75 -4.46 -9.89 -1.92
N LEU A 76 -5.74 -9.85 -1.52
CA LEU A 76 -6.13 -9.23 -0.25
C LEU A 76 -5.97 -10.28 0.84
N ILE A 77 -5.23 -9.89 1.88
CA ILE A 77 -4.88 -10.75 2.99
C ILE A 77 -5.26 -10.01 4.26
N GLU A 78 -6.11 -10.62 5.07
CA GLU A 78 -6.43 -10.13 6.41
C GLU A 78 -5.43 -10.68 7.41
N TYR A 79 -5.01 -9.84 8.35
CA TYR A 79 -4.02 -10.17 9.38
C TYR A 79 -4.40 -9.49 10.70
N ASN A 80 -3.90 -10.01 11.83
CA ASN A 80 -4.12 -9.46 13.18
C ASN A 80 -5.59 -9.11 13.51
N ASP A 81 -6.54 -9.95 13.09
CA ASP A 81 -7.98 -9.84 13.40
C ASP A 81 -8.61 -8.47 13.11
N GLY A 82 -8.39 -7.95 11.90
CA GLY A 82 -9.11 -6.77 11.39
C GLY A 82 -8.32 -5.98 10.38
N GLU A 83 -7.00 -6.06 10.43
CA GLU A 83 -6.14 -5.39 9.44
C GLU A 83 -6.14 -6.14 8.11
N PHE A 84 -5.85 -5.42 7.03
CA PHE A 84 -5.69 -6.00 5.71
C PHE A 84 -4.48 -5.43 4.99
N MET A 85 -3.93 -6.21 4.08
CA MET A 85 -3.00 -5.76 3.07
C MET A 85 -3.38 -6.30 1.71
N ILE A 86 -3.08 -5.53 0.67
CA ILE A 86 -3.17 -5.96 -0.72
C ILE A 86 -1.76 -6.05 -1.24
N LEU A 87 -1.36 -7.26 -1.62
CA LEU A 87 -0.04 -7.57 -2.12
C LEU A 87 -0.13 -7.94 -3.59
N SER A 88 0.84 -7.47 -4.37
CA SER A 88 0.98 -7.89 -5.74
C SER A 88 1.52 -9.32 -5.85
N SER A 89 1.01 -10.07 -6.82
CA SER A 89 1.45 -11.43 -7.13
C SER A 89 2.81 -11.49 -7.83
N GLY A 90 3.30 -10.37 -8.38
CA GLY A 90 4.56 -10.37 -9.11
C GLY A 90 4.81 -9.17 -10.02
N PRO A 91 5.99 -9.12 -10.67
CA PRO A 91 6.39 -8.04 -11.58
C PRO A 91 5.47 -7.85 -12.78
N GLU A 92 4.71 -8.87 -13.18
CA GLU A 92 3.74 -8.85 -14.28
C GLU A 92 2.66 -7.78 -14.05
N THR A 93 2.32 -7.53 -12.78
CA THR A 93 1.41 -6.45 -12.41
C THR A 93 1.96 -5.08 -12.76
N GLY A 94 3.29 -4.89 -12.73
CA GLY A 94 3.89 -3.57 -12.84
C GLY A 94 3.44 -2.58 -11.74
N ASP A 95 2.96 -3.06 -10.59
CA ASP A 95 2.67 -2.24 -9.40
C ASP A 95 3.69 -2.49 -8.28
N TYR A 96 3.55 -1.87 -7.10
CA TYR A 96 4.41 -2.14 -5.95
C TYR A 96 4.14 -3.52 -5.32
N ARG A 97 5.10 -4.07 -4.55
CA ARG A 97 4.93 -5.34 -3.80
C ARG A 97 3.80 -5.24 -2.79
N LEU A 98 3.85 -4.21 -1.94
CA LEU A 98 2.76 -3.78 -1.09
C LEU A 98 1.98 -2.67 -1.82
N VAL A 99 0.72 -2.94 -2.13
CA VAL A 99 -0.15 -2.01 -2.88
C VAL A 99 -0.92 -1.12 -1.92
N MET A 100 -1.42 -1.71 -0.83
CA MET A 100 -2.24 -1.04 0.17
C MET A 100 -2.21 -1.82 1.48
N LYS A 101 -2.35 -1.14 2.61
CA LYS A 101 -2.72 -1.75 3.89
C LYS A 101 -3.55 -0.80 4.75
N GLY A 102 -4.36 -1.34 5.64
CA GLY A 102 -5.17 -0.55 6.57
C GLY A 102 -5.96 -1.43 7.53
N GLU A 103 -6.85 -0.81 8.30
CA GLU A 103 -7.66 -1.46 9.33
C GLU A 103 -9.01 -1.97 8.81
N TYR A 104 -9.42 -1.58 7.61
CA TYR A 104 -10.75 -1.89 7.08
C TYR A 104 -10.67 -2.33 5.62
N SER A 105 -11.02 -3.58 5.37
CA SER A 105 -10.95 -4.17 4.03
C SER A 105 -11.83 -3.41 3.03
N PRO A 106 -11.29 -2.94 1.89
CA PRO A 106 -12.05 -2.21 0.88
C PRO A 106 -13.08 -3.09 0.15
N LEU A 107 -13.04 -4.42 0.36
CA LEU A 107 -14.05 -5.33 -0.16
C LEU A 107 -15.37 -5.25 0.61
N VAL A 108 -15.36 -4.80 1.87
CA VAL A 108 -16.59 -4.66 2.67
C VAL A 108 -17.54 -3.67 2.00
N ASP A 109 -17.04 -2.47 1.69
CA ASP A 109 -17.83 -1.40 1.05
C ASP A 109 -18.26 -1.78 -0.38
N LEU A 110 -17.38 -2.46 -1.12
CA LEU A 110 -17.71 -2.94 -2.47
C LEU A 110 -18.82 -4.00 -2.42
N ASN A 111 -18.72 -4.97 -1.52
CA ASN A 111 -19.73 -6.01 -1.35
C ASN A 111 -21.06 -5.42 -0.89
N GLU A 112 -21.04 -4.45 0.02
CA GLU A 112 -22.26 -3.77 0.44
C GLU A 112 -22.89 -2.99 -0.72
N PHE A 113 -22.09 -2.30 -1.52
CA PHE A 113 -22.55 -1.60 -2.72
C PHE A 113 -23.23 -2.54 -3.72
N VAL A 114 -22.63 -3.72 -3.98
CA VAL A 114 -23.19 -4.73 -4.90
C VAL A 114 -24.43 -5.39 -4.32
N ARG A 115 -24.47 -5.65 -3.01
CA ARG A 115 -25.64 -6.18 -2.31
C ARG A 115 -26.84 -5.23 -2.40
N ARG A 116 -26.63 -3.92 -2.30
CA ARG A 116 -27.68 -2.89 -2.51
C ARG A 116 -28.20 -2.85 -3.96
N LYS A 117 -27.60 -3.62 -4.87
CA LYS A 117 -28.04 -3.84 -6.26
C LYS A 117 -28.62 -5.23 -6.48
N ASP A 118 -28.98 -5.93 -5.41
CA ASP A 118 -29.53 -7.29 -5.45
C ASP A 118 -28.61 -8.29 -6.18
N SER A 119 -27.30 -8.12 -6.02
CA SER A 119 -26.28 -9.01 -6.58
C SER A 119 -25.21 -9.36 -5.55
N THR A 120 -24.33 -10.30 -5.87
CA THR A 120 -23.21 -10.75 -5.02
C THR A 120 -21.93 -10.85 -5.83
N CYS A 121 -20.79 -10.62 -5.17
CA CYS A 121 -19.50 -10.64 -5.82
C CYS A 121 -18.97 -12.05 -5.99
N LYS A 122 -18.70 -12.44 -7.23
CA LYS A 122 -18.03 -13.70 -7.58
C LYS A 122 -16.53 -13.50 -7.78
N LYS A 123 -16.13 -12.39 -8.42
CA LYS A 123 -14.73 -12.15 -8.80
C LYS A 123 -14.36 -10.68 -8.65
N TYR A 124 -13.23 -10.40 -8.00
CA TYR A 124 -12.77 -9.04 -7.76
C TYR A 124 -11.72 -8.61 -8.78
N TYR A 125 -11.71 -7.33 -9.13
CA TYR A 125 -10.80 -6.76 -10.11
C TYR A 125 -10.13 -5.52 -9.58
N MET A 126 -8.82 -5.42 -9.81
CA MET A 126 -8.06 -4.18 -9.66
C MET A 126 -8.28 -3.36 -10.93
N MET A 127 -9.03 -2.28 -10.82
CA MET A 127 -9.41 -1.45 -11.96
C MET A 127 -8.41 -0.31 -12.20
N SER A 128 -7.62 0.07 -11.20
CA SER A 128 -6.57 1.08 -11.33
C SER A 128 -5.34 0.75 -10.44
N PRO A 129 -4.13 1.13 -10.88
CA PRO A 129 -2.92 1.04 -10.04
C PRO A 129 -2.92 2.05 -8.89
N THR A 130 -1.99 1.83 -7.95
CA THR A 130 -1.64 2.82 -6.92
C THR A 130 -1.21 4.18 -7.52
N PRO A 131 -1.45 5.31 -6.81
CA PRO A 131 -2.20 5.41 -5.55
C PRO A 131 -3.72 5.49 -5.75
N GLY A 132 -4.20 5.67 -6.99
CA GLY A 132 -5.61 5.85 -7.36
C GLY A 132 -6.53 4.63 -7.24
N PHE A 133 -6.16 3.68 -6.40
CA PHE A 133 -6.72 2.35 -6.25
C PHE A 133 -8.25 2.32 -6.35
N LEU A 134 -8.76 1.51 -7.28
CA LEU A 134 -10.18 1.28 -7.49
C LEU A 134 -10.42 -0.21 -7.67
N LEU A 135 -11.33 -0.75 -6.87
CA LEU A 135 -11.79 -2.12 -6.99
C LEU A 135 -13.10 -2.19 -7.75
N GLY A 136 -13.20 -3.25 -8.56
CA GLY A 136 -14.42 -3.70 -9.19
C GLY A 136 -14.74 -5.12 -8.74
N CYS A 137 -15.99 -5.50 -8.94
CA CYS A 137 -16.45 -6.85 -8.70
C CYS A 137 -17.38 -7.29 -9.83
N GLU A 138 -17.26 -8.52 -10.25
CA GLU A 138 -18.14 -9.17 -11.22
C GLU A 138 -19.02 -10.19 -10.51
N ASP A 139 -20.31 -10.19 -10.83
CA ASP A 139 -21.27 -11.17 -10.30
C ASP A 139 -21.30 -12.48 -11.11
N GLU A 140 -22.17 -13.42 -10.72
CA GLU A 140 -22.32 -14.70 -11.42
C GLU A 140 -22.80 -14.57 -12.87
N LYS A 141 -23.48 -13.47 -13.20
CA LYS A 141 -24.04 -13.20 -14.53
C LYS A 141 -23.05 -12.43 -15.42
N GLY A 142 -21.86 -12.10 -14.90
CA GLY A 142 -20.84 -11.33 -15.61
C GLY A 142 -21.07 -9.81 -15.55
N ASN A 143 -21.97 -9.32 -14.71
CA ASN A 143 -22.16 -7.87 -14.55
C ASN A 143 -21.01 -7.29 -13.71
N LEU A 144 -20.32 -6.31 -14.27
CA LEU A 144 -19.24 -5.60 -13.57
C LEU A 144 -19.80 -4.41 -12.78
N PHE A 145 -19.52 -4.41 -11.48
CA PHE A 145 -19.84 -3.36 -10.53
C PHE A 145 -18.54 -2.65 -10.11
N CYS A 146 -18.53 -1.33 -10.23
CA CYS A 146 -17.49 -0.46 -9.69
C CYS A 146 -18.17 0.77 -9.10
N GLN A 147 -17.64 1.31 -7.99
CA GLN A 147 -18.19 2.53 -7.39
C GLN A 147 -18.11 3.72 -8.36
N GLU A 148 -17.11 3.74 -9.26
CA GLU A 148 -16.96 4.72 -10.33
C GLU A 148 -17.38 4.17 -11.71
N LYS A 149 -18.56 4.58 -12.18
CA LYS A 149 -19.12 4.13 -13.47
C LYS A 149 -18.28 4.52 -14.70
N GLU A 150 -17.55 5.64 -14.63
CA GLU A 150 -16.76 6.14 -15.78
C GLU A 150 -15.58 5.23 -16.12
N VAL A 151 -15.06 4.47 -15.15
CA VAL A 151 -13.93 3.55 -15.32
C VAL A 151 -14.32 2.35 -16.19
N ILE A 152 -15.55 1.85 -16.05
CA ILE A 152 -16.08 0.71 -16.83
C ILE A 152 -16.04 1.01 -18.34
N THR A 153 -16.30 2.27 -18.72
CA THR A 153 -16.31 2.69 -20.14
C THR A 153 -14.93 2.93 -20.76
N GLN A 154 -13.84 2.79 -19.98
CA GLN A 154 -12.48 3.17 -20.40
C GLN A 154 -11.46 2.03 -20.23
N LEU A 155 -11.90 0.77 -20.31
CA LEU A 155 -11.04 -0.41 -20.18
C LEU A 155 -9.78 -0.36 -21.07
N ASP A 156 -9.90 0.14 -22.30
CA ASP A 156 -8.74 0.26 -23.21
C ASP A 156 -7.67 1.25 -22.71
N LYS A 157 -8.07 2.26 -21.93
CA LYS A 157 -7.14 3.23 -21.34
C LYS A 157 -6.42 2.68 -20.11
N LEU A 158 -6.94 1.61 -19.49
CA LEU A 158 -6.28 0.98 -18.35
C LEU A 158 -4.89 0.47 -18.74
N LYS A 159 -4.73 -0.07 -19.95
CA LYS A 159 -3.42 -0.55 -20.44
C LYS A 159 -2.35 0.54 -20.41
N VAL A 160 -2.69 1.76 -20.82
CA VAL A 160 -1.77 2.91 -20.84
C VAL A 160 -1.37 3.28 -19.41
N ILE A 161 -2.36 3.35 -18.52
CA ILE A 161 -2.19 3.70 -17.11
C ILE A 161 -1.29 2.70 -16.37
N TRP A 162 -1.48 1.40 -16.63
CA TRP A 162 -0.65 0.33 -16.09
C TRP A 162 0.77 0.34 -16.69
N ALA A 163 0.92 0.67 -17.97
CA ALA A 163 2.23 0.83 -18.59
C ALA A 163 3.02 1.99 -17.97
N GLU A 164 2.37 3.11 -17.67
CA GLU A 164 3.00 4.22 -16.94
C GLU A 164 3.38 3.83 -15.51
N GLN A 165 2.49 3.13 -14.77
CA GLN A 165 2.83 2.61 -13.43
C GLN A 165 4.07 1.71 -13.48
N ARG A 166 4.14 0.81 -14.47
CA ARG A 166 5.26 -0.11 -14.64
C ARG A 166 6.58 0.62 -14.86
N LYS A 167 6.58 1.75 -15.57
CA LYS A 167 7.79 2.59 -15.72
C LYS A 167 8.26 3.13 -14.37
N ASP A 168 7.35 3.65 -13.56
CA ASP A 168 7.71 4.18 -12.24
C ASP A 168 8.24 3.07 -11.31
N VAL A 169 7.55 1.93 -11.28
CA VAL A 169 7.91 0.77 -10.45
C VAL A 169 9.26 0.19 -10.87
N LYS A 170 9.52 0.14 -12.19
CA LYS A 170 10.82 -0.27 -12.74
C LYS A 170 11.92 0.71 -12.34
N LYS A 171 11.67 2.02 -12.48
CA LYS A 171 12.61 3.08 -12.06
C LYS A 171 12.91 2.99 -10.56
N ALA A 172 11.92 2.64 -9.74
CA ALA A 172 12.05 2.48 -8.30
C ALA A 172 12.68 1.15 -7.88
N GLY A 173 12.97 0.21 -8.80
CA GLY A 173 13.64 -1.04 -8.46
C GLY A 173 12.84 -1.96 -7.51
N VAL A 174 11.52 -1.89 -7.55
CA VAL A 174 10.65 -2.59 -6.57
C VAL A 174 10.70 -4.12 -6.74
N TRP A 175 10.81 -4.60 -7.98
CA TRP A 175 10.84 -6.04 -8.32
C TRP A 175 12.22 -6.57 -8.65
N THR A 176 13.29 -5.87 -8.27
CA THR A 176 14.67 -6.23 -8.68
C THR A 176 15.22 -7.51 -8.03
N LEU A 177 14.33 -8.37 -7.49
CA LEU A 177 14.61 -9.74 -7.06
C LEU A 177 14.65 -10.75 -8.21
N SER A 178 14.27 -10.37 -9.43
CA SER A 178 14.54 -11.18 -10.63
C SER A 178 15.17 -10.30 -11.69
N SER A 179 16.30 -10.76 -12.22
CA SER A 179 16.99 -10.22 -13.38
C SER A 179 16.06 -9.48 -14.36
N LEU A 180 16.33 -8.19 -14.60
CA LEU A 180 16.36 -7.56 -15.93
C LEU A 180 16.65 -6.07 -15.77
N TYR A 181 17.76 -5.65 -16.39
CA TYR A 181 18.12 -4.30 -16.84
C TYR A 181 17.12 -3.19 -16.48
N THR A 182 17.54 -2.31 -15.57
CA THR A 182 16.98 -0.95 -15.47
C THR A 182 17.17 -0.23 -16.81
N ASP A 183 16.34 0.77 -17.12
CA ASP A 183 16.40 1.49 -18.41
C ASP A 183 17.75 2.22 -18.65
N ASP A 184 18.61 2.30 -17.63
CA ASP A 184 19.98 2.83 -17.69
C ASP A 184 21.08 1.75 -17.82
N GLY A 185 20.71 0.48 -17.91
CA GLY A 185 21.65 -0.65 -18.04
C GLY A 185 22.35 -1.08 -16.74
N ALA A 186 21.95 -0.56 -15.59
CA ALA A 186 22.54 -0.92 -14.30
C ALA A 186 22.01 -2.27 -13.75
N THR A 187 22.82 -2.92 -12.92
CA THR A 187 22.43 -4.10 -12.13
C THR A 187 22.41 -3.71 -10.66
N HIS A 188 21.34 -4.07 -9.95
CA HIS A 188 21.19 -3.83 -8.52
C HIS A 188 21.48 -5.12 -7.74
N TYR A 189 22.24 -4.98 -6.66
CA TYR A 189 22.55 -6.06 -5.74
C TYR A 189 22.10 -5.70 -4.32
N HIS A 190 21.63 -6.70 -3.56
CA HIS A 190 21.47 -6.59 -2.12
C HIS A 190 22.85 -6.58 -1.45
N LEU A 191 23.20 -5.48 -0.80
CA LEU A 191 24.52 -5.33 -0.18
C LEU A 191 24.51 -5.92 1.24
N LEU A 192 25.31 -6.96 1.46
CA LEU A 192 25.59 -7.56 2.77
C LEU A 192 26.93 -7.07 3.28
N LYS A 193 26.95 -6.55 4.51
CA LYS A 193 28.16 -6.05 5.17
C LYS A 193 28.52 -6.97 6.35
N PRO A 194 29.77 -6.93 6.86
CA PRO A 194 30.16 -7.70 8.03
C PRO A 194 29.22 -7.48 9.21
N GLY A 195 28.67 -8.58 9.75
CA GLY A 195 27.65 -8.57 10.80
C GLY A 195 26.21 -8.43 10.32
N HIS A 196 25.95 -8.32 9.02
CA HIS A 196 24.59 -8.35 8.48
C HIS A 196 24.10 -9.79 8.34
N THR A 197 22.82 -9.96 8.63
CA THR A 197 22.05 -11.17 8.35
C THR A 197 20.99 -10.84 7.32
N LYS A 198 20.85 -11.67 6.29
CA LYS A 198 19.79 -11.52 5.28
C LYS A 198 19.11 -12.85 5.03
N HIS A 199 17.79 -12.86 5.11
CA HIS A 199 16.98 -14.01 4.71
C HIS A 199 16.73 -13.94 3.20
N ILE A 200 17.06 -15.02 2.48
CA ILE A 200 16.80 -15.20 1.06
C ILE A 200 15.78 -16.32 0.91
N MET A 201 14.62 -15.98 0.34
CA MET A 201 13.52 -16.92 0.11
C MET A 201 13.82 -17.83 -1.08
N ILE A 202 13.48 -19.12 -0.95
CA ILE A 202 13.88 -20.16 -1.90
C ILE A 202 12.70 -20.76 -2.66
N GLY A 203 11.50 -20.71 -2.09
CA GLY A 203 10.35 -21.42 -2.64
C GLY A 203 9.50 -22.09 -1.57
N ASP A 204 8.41 -22.70 -2.00
CA ASP A 204 7.41 -23.32 -1.12
C ASP A 204 7.56 -24.83 -1.00
N TYR A 205 7.88 -25.57 -2.07
CA TYR A 205 8.08 -27.02 -2.06
C TYR A 205 9.00 -27.47 -3.19
N ASP A 206 9.82 -28.51 -2.92
CA ASP A 206 10.70 -29.20 -3.89
C ASP A 206 11.34 -28.28 -4.94
N SER A 207 11.80 -27.09 -4.49
CA SER A 207 12.73 -26.32 -5.28
C SER A 207 13.85 -27.29 -5.62
N GLY A 208 14.14 -27.41 -6.91
CA GLY A 208 15.26 -28.20 -7.38
C GLY A 208 16.56 -27.73 -6.74
N ASP A 209 17.68 -28.16 -7.29
CA ASP A 209 18.96 -27.73 -6.75
C ASP A 209 19.06 -26.20 -6.75
N ILE A 210 19.41 -25.67 -5.57
CA ILE A 210 19.58 -24.24 -5.38
C ILE A 210 20.99 -23.93 -5.82
N GLU A 211 21.10 -23.28 -6.97
CA GLU A 211 22.36 -23.00 -7.62
C GLU A 211 22.89 -21.65 -7.16
N THR A 212 24.20 -21.59 -6.96
CA THR A 212 24.90 -20.37 -6.58
C THR A 212 26.02 -20.12 -7.55
N GLN A 213 26.16 -18.86 -7.99
CA GLN A 213 27.23 -18.45 -8.90
C GLN A 213 27.84 -17.13 -8.46
N ALA A 214 29.10 -17.17 -8.05
CA ALA A 214 29.93 -16.01 -7.78
C ALA A 214 30.52 -15.47 -9.10
N SER A 215 30.70 -14.15 -9.17
CA SER A 215 30.88 -13.42 -10.44
C SER A 215 32.17 -13.66 -11.24
N LYS A 216 33.18 -14.34 -10.68
CA LYS A 216 34.53 -14.34 -11.27
C LYS A 216 35.12 -15.71 -11.54
N ASN A 217 35.24 -16.57 -10.54
CA ASN A 217 35.90 -17.87 -10.67
C ASN A 217 35.58 -18.82 -9.49
N TYR A 218 36.10 -20.04 -9.58
CA TYR A 218 35.98 -21.08 -8.55
C TYR A 218 36.46 -20.62 -7.16
N ASN A 219 37.54 -19.83 -7.09
CA ASN A 219 38.08 -19.36 -5.80
C ASN A 219 37.13 -18.36 -5.13
N SER A 220 36.51 -17.46 -5.90
CA SER A 220 35.48 -16.55 -5.38
C SER A 220 34.26 -17.32 -4.88
N GLN A 221 33.81 -18.34 -5.63
CA GLN A 221 32.70 -19.19 -5.22
C GLN A 221 33.02 -19.91 -3.91
N LYS A 222 34.19 -20.56 -3.83
CA LYS A 222 34.62 -21.28 -2.64
C LYS A 222 34.72 -20.36 -1.44
N TYR A 223 35.35 -19.21 -1.61
CA TYR A 223 35.48 -18.23 -0.53
C TYR A 223 34.11 -17.74 -0.03
N VAL A 224 33.18 -17.39 -0.93
CA VAL A 224 31.82 -16.96 -0.54
C VAL A 224 31.08 -18.07 0.22
N CYS A 225 31.19 -19.31 -0.26
CA CYS A 225 30.62 -20.47 0.41
C CYS A 225 31.21 -20.68 1.81
N ASP A 226 32.52 -20.51 1.97
CA ASP A 226 33.22 -20.67 3.25
C ASP A 226 32.81 -19.56 4.25
N ILE A 227 32.70 -18.30 3.81
CA ILE A 227 32.34 -17.19 4.72
C ILE A 227 30.87 -17.20 5.11
N LEU A 228 29.97 -17.62 4.21
CA LEU A 228 28.53 -17.65 4.48
C LEU A 228 28.11 -18.95 5.15
N ASP A 229 28.90 -20.03 5.04
CA ASP A 229 28.59 -21.37 5.55
C ASP A 229 27.22 -21.90 5.05
N VAL A 230 26.97 -21.73 3.74
CA VAL A 230 25.69 -22.08 3.10
C VAL A 230 25.79 -23.13 2.00
N CYS A 231 26.98 -23.42 1.47
CA CYS A 231 27.13 -24.33 0.32
C CYS A 231 27.44 -25.77 0.73
N LEU A 232 27.14 -26.72 -0.18
CA LEU A 232 27.54 -28.12 -0.04
C LEU A 232 29.06 -28.27 -0.16
N ALA A 233 29.66 -29.05 0.75
CA ALA A 233 31.12 -29.24 0.81
C ALA A 233 31.70 -29.92 -0.44
N ASP A 234 30.94 -30.82 -1.08
CA ASP A 234 31.31 -31.54 -2.29
C ASP A 234 30.91 -30.81 -3.58
N ASN A 235 30.04 -29.80 -3.49
CA ASN A 235 29.61 -28.99 -4.61
C ASN A 235 29.33 -27.54 -4.19
N ILE A 236 30.37 -26.71 -4.26
CA ILE A 236 30.31 -25.30 -3.90
C ILE A 236 29.36 -24.45 -4.76
N ASN A 237 28.83 -24.98 -5.87
CA ASN A 237 27.82 -24.28 -6.68
C ASN A 237 26.38 -24.59 -6.22
N ARG A 238 26.21 -25.33 -5.13
CA ARG A 238 24.91 -25.74 -4.60
C ARG A 238 24.80 -25.43 -3.12
N ILE A 239 23.63 -24.98 -2.70
CA ILE A 239 23.35 -24.72 -1.29
C ILE A 239 23.11 -26.03 -0.54
N ASP A 240 23.66 -26.12 0.66
CA ASP A 240 23.41 -27.21 1.58
C ASP A 240 21.95 -27.17 2.06
N ARG A 241 21.20 -28.21 1.70
CA ARG A 241 19.78 -28.33 2.06
C ARG A 241 19.57 -28.37 3.57
N GLN A 242 20.57 -28.77 4.36
CA GLN A 242 20.50 -28.73 5.83
C GLN A 242 20.52 -27.30 6.39
N LYS A 243 21.07 -26.34 5.63
CA LYS A 243 21.08 -24.91 5.98
C LYS A 243 19.78 -24.20 5.61
N VAL A 244 18.91 -24.86 4.85
CA VAL A 244 17.60 -24.32 4.47
C VAL A 244 16.64 -24.43 5.64
N LYS A 245 16.21 -23.28 6.15
CA LYS A 245 15.24 -23.16 7.24
C LYS A 245 13.84 -22.98 6.69
N VAL A 246 12.83 -23.34 7.49
CA VAL A 246 11.42 -23.11 7.18
C VAL A 246 10.90 -22.02 8.11
N THR A 247 10.23 -21.02 7.56
CA THR A 247 9.60 -19.95 8.34
C THR A 247 8.38 -20.50 9.09
N LYS A 248 7.83 -19.75 10.07
CA LYS A 248 6.52 -20.08 10.69
C LYS A 248 5.38 -20.17 9.66
N TYR A 249 5.59 -19.58 8.50
CA TYR A 249 4.69 -19.52 7.37
C TYR A 249 4.95 -20.62 6.32
N GLY A 250 5.83 -21.59 6.58
CA GLY A 250 6.06 -22.73 5.70
C GLY A 250 6.97 -22.47 4.50
N GLN A 251 7.43 -21.23 4.26
CA GLN A 251 8.37 -20.99 3.16
C GLN A 251 9.79 -21.37 3.57
N ARG A 252 10.54 -21.83 2.57
CA ARG A 252 11.95 -22.18 2.74
C ARG A 252 12.81 -20.94 2.49
N HIS A 253 13.78 -20.72 3.37
CA HIS A 253 14.74 -19.62 3.24
C HIS A 253 16.15 -20.07 3.66
N ILE A 254 17.16 -19.37 3.14
CA ILE A 254 18.53 -19.43 3.67
C ILE A 254 18.78 -18.12 4.39
N GLU A 255 19.48 -18.23 5.50
CA GLU A 255 20.01 -17.10 6.22
C GLU A 255 21.46 -16.88 5.78
N LEU A 256 21.71 -15.78 5.08
CA LEU A 256 23.06 -15.35 4.74
C LEU A 256 23.60 -14.51 5.88
N ILE A 257 24.58 -15.05 6.60
CA ILE A 257 25.24 -14.38 7.71
C ILE A 257 26.64 -14.01 7.22
N VAL A 258 26.94 -12.72 7.15
CA VAL A 258 28.31 -12.27 6.88
C VAL A 258 29.02 -12.12 8.23
N PRO A 259 30.10 -12.87 8.51
CA PRO A 259 30.82 -12.76 9.77
C PRO A 259 31.30 -11.33 10.04
N HIS A 260 31.42 -10.95 11.32
CA HIS A 260 31.98 -9.64 11.69
C HIS A 260 33.44 -9.45 11.25
N GLU A 261 34.15 -10.56 11.08
CA GLU A 261 35.53 -10.63 10.63
C GLU A 261 35.58 -11.49 9.37
N THR A 262 35.66 -10.84 8.22
CA THR A 262 35.83 -11.49 6.92
C THR A 262 37.30 -11.42 6.52
N PRO A 263 38.00 -12.55 6.27
CA PRO A 263 39.37 -12.53 5.78
C PRO A 263 39.46 -11.77 4.45
N ALA A 264 40.50 -11.00 4.17
CA ALA A 264 40.62 -10.35 2.86
C ALA A 264 40.68 -11.40 1.73
N PHE A 265 39.91 -11.20 0.65
CA PHE A 265 39.94 -12.07 -0.53
C PHE A 265 40.62 -11.35 -1.70
N SER A 266 41.85 -11.73 -2.02
CA SER A 266 42.56 -11.38 -3.26
C SER A 266 42.52 -9.88 -3.67
N GLY A 267 42.48 -8.96 -2.71
CA GLY A 267 42.39 -7.52 -2.98
C GLY A 267 41.03 -7.04 -3.51
N GLU A 268 39.99 -7.86 -3.38
CA GLU A 268 38.62 -7.49 -3.72
C GLU A 268 37.86 -7.00 -2.48
N ASP A 269 37.26 -5.82 -2.61
CA ASP A 269 36.43 -5.25 -1.55
C ASP A 269 35.02 -5.84 -1.54
N VAL A 270 34.52 -6.29 -2.70
CA VAL A 270 33.14 -6.77 -2.86
C VAL A 270 33.12 -8.00 -3.77
N ILE A 271 32.47 -9.07 -3.31
CA ILE A 271 32.17 -10.25 -4.14
C ILE A 271 30.68 -10.27 -4.46
N TYR A 272 30.35 -10.61 -5.70
CA TYR A 272 28.97 -10.73 -6.17
C TYR A 272 28.58 -12.20 -6.26
N MET A 273 27.37 -12.50 -5.82
CA MET A 273 26.81 -13.85 -5.81
C MET A 273 25.37 -13.82 -6.31
N ASP A 274 25.08 -14.67 -7.27
CA ASP A 274 23.72 -14.97 -7.73
C ASP A 274 23.24 -16.23 -7.02
N ILE A 275 22.06 -16.17 -6.40
CA ILE A 275 21.39 -17.33 -5.79
C ILE A 275 20.15 -17.61 -6.62
N SER A 276 20.16 -18.74 -7.33
CA SER A 276 19.12 -19.12 -8.28
C SER A 276 18.31 -20.30 -7.74
N THR A 277 17.00 -20.16 -7.79
CA THR A 277 16.06 -21.20 -7.36
C THR A 277 15.11 -21.51 -8.50
N ARG A 278 14.90 -22.81 -8.74
CA ARG A 278 13.94 -23.27 -9.75
C ARG A 278 12.62 -23.59 -9.06
N THR A 279 11.59 -22.84 -9.40
CA THR A 279 10.22 -23.06 -8.94
C THR A 279 9.33 -23.33 -10.16
N GLY A 280 8.95 -24.60 -10.37
CA GLY A 280 8.28 -25.03 -11.58
C GLY A 280 9.12 -24.78 -12.84
N SER A 281 8.58 -24.04 -13.80
CA SER A 281 9.27 -23.61 -15.03
C SER A 281 10.03 -22.29 -14.90
N SER A 282 9.94 -21.61 -13.74
CA SER A 282 10.57 -20.31 -13.51
C SER A 282 11.89 -20.44 -12.74
N ILE A 283 12.89 -19.64 -13.12
CA ILE A 283 14.13 -19.46 -12.36
C ILE A 283 14.06 -18.08 -11.71
N GLN A 284 14.21 -18.04 -10.40
CA GLN A 284 14.31 -16.80 -9.65
C GLN A 284 15.75 -16.63 -9.16
N THR A 285 16.36 -15.50 -9.50
CA THR A 285 17.75 -15.22 -9.16
C THR A 285 17.83 -13.99 -8.26
N THR A 286 18.19 -14.21 -7.00
CA THR A 286 18.51 -13.13 -6.08
C THR A 286 19.98 -12.73 -6.24
N LYS A 287 20.23 -11.45 -6.52
CA LYS A 287 21.58 -10.90 -6.69
C LYS A 287 22.07 -10.25 -5.40
N VAL A 288 23.18 -10.75 -4.88
CA VAL A 288 23.77 -10.33 -3.62
C VAL A 288 25.18 -9.79 -3.89
N ALA A 289 25.55 -8.71 -3.20
CA ALA A 289 26.91 -8.21 -3.13
C ALA A 289 27.37 -8.29 -1.68
N ILE A 290 28.53 -8.89 -1.44
CA ILE A 290 29.09 -9.13 -0.12
C ILE A 290 30.30 -8.20 0.01
N ASP A 291 30.16 -7.17 0.84
CA ASP A 291 31.25 -6.26 1.20
C ASP A 291 32.15 -6.96 2.21
N LEU A 292 33.42 -7.13 1.85
CA LEU A 292 34.43 -7.80 2.67
C LEU A 292 35.24 -6.81 3.51
N VAL A 293 35.09 -5.51 3.26
CA VAL A 293 35.84 -4.49 3.97
C VAL A 293 35.05 -4.03 5.19
N LYS A 294 35.73 -4.01 6.34
CA LYS A 294 35.23 -3.37 7.56
C LYS A 294 35.30 -1.85 7.39
N ARG A 295 34.42 -1.28 6.57
CA ARG A 295 34.26 0.18 6.46
C ARG A 295 33.50 0.68 7.70
N VAL A 296 33.87 1.87 8.20
CA VAL A 296 33.17 2.52 9.31
C VAL A 296 31.67 2.48 9.02
N LYS A 297 30.87 1.96 9.96
CA LYS A 297 29.41 1.87 9.84
C LYS A 297 28.86 3.23 9.43
N ARG A 298 28.57 3.43 8.13
CA ARG A 298 27.55 4.39 7.75
C ARG A 298 26.26 3.77 8.22
N SER A 299 25.69 4.32 9.29
CA SER A 299 24.37 3.93 9.77
C SER A 299 23.42 3.97 8.58
N VAL A 300 22.86 2.82 8.22
CA VAL A 300 21.65 2.80 7.39
C VAL A 300 20.63 3.61 8.18
N PRO A 301 20.03 4.68 7.61
CA PRO A 301 18.93 5.35 8.27
C PRO A 301 17.91 4.28 8.65
N GLY A 302 17.68 4.10 9.95
CA GLY A 302 16.73 3.09 10.42
C GLY A 302 15.34 3.35 9.85
N ASN A 303 14.46 2.36 9.99
CA ASN A 303 13.04 2.57 9.70
C ASN A 303 12.56 3.76 10.53
N GLN A 304 12.02 4.76 9.83
CA GLN A 304 11.53 5.99 10.42
C GLN A 304 10.03 6.03 10.26
N SER A 305 9.31 6.29 11.34
CA SER A 305 7.86 6.50 11.32
C SER A 305 7.52 7.72 12.15
N TYR A 306 6.63 8.56 11.62
CA TYR A 306 6.18 9.79 12.27
C TYR A 306 4.67 9.92 12.08
N SER A 307 4.02 10.51 13.07
CA SER A 307 2.59 10.82 13.08
C SER A 307 2.42 12.27 13.54
N ILE A 308 1.35 12.91 13.11
CA ILE A 308 0.85 14.11 13.79
C ILE A 308 0.46 13.75 15.24
N ASP A 309 0.45 14.77 16.09
CA ASP A 309 -0.03 14.65 17.47
C ASP A 309 -1.54 14.35 17.49
N ASP A 310 -2.02 13.68 18.54
CA ASP A 310 -3.46 13.43 18.78
C ASP A 310 -4.21 12.95 17.52
N GLU A 311 -3.60 12.03 16.75
CA GLU A 311 -4.15 11.59 15.47
C GLU A 311 -5.52 10.92 15.62
N ASP A 312 -5.85 10.41 16.81
CA ASP A 312 -7.17 9.90 17.20
C ASP A 312 -8.27 10.98 17.17
N LEU A 313 -7.91 12.26 17.23
CA LEU A 313 -8.83 13.38 17.09
C LEU A 313 -9.04 13.79 15.61
N PHE A 314 -8.31 13.22 14.66
CA PHE A 314 -8.44 13.58 13.25
C PHE A 314 -9.79 13.10 12.69
N PRO A 315 -10.66 13.99 12.19
CA PRO A 315 -11.99 13.61 11.73
C PRO A 315 -11.95 12.96 10.34
N ASP A 316 -12.85 12.02 10.09
CA ASP A 316 -13.07 11.40 8.76
C ASP A 316 -14.39 11.93 8.17
N TYR A 317 -14.28 12.92 7.29
CA TYR A 317 -15.43 13.51 6.58
C TYR A 317 -15.47 13.04 5.13
N ASP A 318 -16.67 12.96 4.56
CA ASP A 318 -16.86 12.32 3.26
C ASP A 318 -17.23 13.29 2.14
N GLN A 319 -16.85 12.90 0.92
CA GLN A 319 -17.45 13.48 -0.27
C GLN A 319 -18.90 13.02 -0.39
N HIS A 320 -19.82 13.97 -0.32
CA HIS A 320 -21.25 13.73 -0.52
C HIS A 320 -21.77 14.45 -1.76
N LYS A 321 -22.98 14.04 -2.19
CA LYS A 321 -23.65 14.61 -3.36
C LYS A 321 -24.48 15.83 -2.99
N ILE A 322 -24.15 16.95 -3.62
CA ILE A 322 -24.91 18.20 -3.57
C ILE A 322 -25.87 18.28 -4.76
N GLN A 323 -27.08 18.78 -4.53
CA GLN A 323 -28.03 19.07 -5.61
C GLN A 323 -27.90 20.54 -6.00
N THR A 324 -27.26 20.77 -7.14
CA THR A 324 -27.10 22.13 -7.66
C THR A 324 -28.11 22.36 -8.78
N CYS A 325 -28.88 23.45 -8.66
CA CYS A 325 -29.90 23.81 -9.63
C CYS A 325 -29.52 25.11 -10.32
N ARG A 326 -29.32 25.07 -11.64
CA ARG A 326 -29.10 26.27 -12.44
C ARG A 326 -30.42 26.68 -13.08
N LYS A 327 -30.81 27.93 -12.88
CA LYS A 327 -31.97 28.53 -13.56
C LYS A 327 -31.50 28.89 -14.98
N MET A 328 -31.97 28.15 -15.98
CA MET A 328 -31.89 28.57 -17.38
C MET A 328 -33.15 29.38 -17.72
N ILE A 329 -33.08 30.17 -18.80
CA ILE A 329 -34.08 31.19 -19.18
C ILE A 329 -35.53 30.65 -19.12
N PHE A 330 -35.74 29.37 -19.45
CA PHE A 330 -37.08 28.75 -19.45
C PHE A 330 -37.24 27.50 -18.55
N PHE A 331 -36.19 27.04 -17.85
CA PHE A 331 -36.28 25.83 -17.01
C PHE A 331 -35.20 25.77 -15.92
N LYS A 332 -35.54 25.14 -14.79
CA LYS A 332 -34.61 24.86 -13.69
C LYS A 332 -33.98 23.48 -13.91
N TYR A 333 -32.68 23.44 -14.21
CA TYR A 333 -31.95 22.19 -14.39
C TYR A 333 -31.16 21.86 -13.13
N CYS A 334 -31.55 20.78 -12.44
CA CYS A 334 -30.89 20.30 -11.23
C CYS A 334 -30.04 19.06 -11.53
N ARG A 335 -28.80 19.03 -11.04
CA ARG A 335 -27.91 17.86 -11.18
C ARG A 335 -27.25 17.55 -9.84
N LYS A 336 -27.30 16.28 -9.42
CA LYS A 336 -26.56 15.78 -8.26
C LYS A 336 -25.09 15.61 -8.63
N ARG A 337 -24.16 16.13 -7.82
CA ARG A 337 -22.71 16.13 -8.06
C ARG A 337 -21.97 16.02 -6.74
N PHE A 338 -20.74 15.53 -6.74
CA PHE A 338 -19.95 15.53 -5.51
C PHE A 338 -19.42 16.91 -5.17
N VAL A 339 -19.28 17.19 -3.87
CA VAL A 339 -18.76 18.47 -3.35
C VAL A 339 -17.29 18.70 -3.69
N GLY A 340 -16.53 17.61 -3.89
CA GLY A 340 -15.11 17.63 -4.25
C GLY A 340 -14.19 17.31 -3.07
N CYS A 341 -13.01 16.75 -3.36
CA CYS A 341 -12.05 16.32 -2.35
C CYS A 341 -11.29 17.47 -1.68
N GLY A 342 -11.04 18.56 -2.39
CA GLY A 342 -10.36 19.73 -1.82
C GLY A 342 -11.06 20.32 -0.59
N PRO A 343 -12.38 20.63 -0.68
CA PRO A 343 -13.16 21.13 0.46
C PRO A 343 -13.23 20.15 1.62
N VAL A 344 -13.41 18.85 1.32
CA VAL A 344 -13.45 17.79 2.34
C VAL A 344 -12.12 17.74 3.11
N SER A 345 -11.00 17.79 2.42
CA SER A 345 -9.68 17.70 3.06
C SER A 345 -9.33 18.91 3.91
N TRP A 346 -9.69 20.11 3.45
CA TRP A 346 -9.58 21.28 4.32
C TRP A 346 -10.54 21.21 5.51
N ALA A 347 -11.76 20.73 5.32
CA ALA A 347 -12.68 20.53 6.43
C ALA A 347 -12.13 19.56 7.48
N MET A 348 -11.48 18.47 7.06
CA MET A 348 -10.86 17.52 7.99
C MET A 348 -9.73 18.17 8.80
N ILE A 349 -8.81 18.90 8.15
CA ILE A 349 -7.72 19.62 8.85
C ILE A 349 -8.28 20.67 9.83
N LEU A 350 -9.27 21.45 9.40
CA LEU A 350 -9.88 22.48 10.24
C LEU A 350 -10.63 21.87 11.42
N GLY A 351 -11.35 20.78 11.19
CA GLY A 351 -12.02 20.02 12.24
C GLY A 351 -11.04 19.37 13.23
N TYR A 352 -9.89 18.90 12.76
CA TYR A 352 -8.82 18.38 13.62
C TYR A 352 -8.28 19.47 14.57
N TYR A 353 -7.99 20.66 14.06
CA TYR A 353 -7.54 21.77 14.91
C TYR A 353 -8.61 22.25 15.88
N ASP A 354 -9.86 22.34 15.42
CA ASP A 354 -11.01 22.66 16.27
C ASP A 354 -11.15 21.66 17.43
N ARG A 355 -11.05 20.36 17.14
CA ARG A 355 -11.12 19.28 18.14
C ARG A 355 -9.95 19.33 19.11
N ARG A 356 -8.72 19.55 18.63
CA ARG A 356 -7.54 19.71 19.49
C ARG A 356 -7.71 20.89 20.45
N SER A 357 -8.08 22.07 19.92
CA SER A 357 -8.29 23.27 20.73
C SER A 357 -9.44 23.14 21.75
N HIS A 358 -10.45 22.31 21.50
CA HIS A 358 -11.46 21.98 22.49
C HIS A 358 -11.01 20.92 23.50
N ASN A 359 -10.22 19.94 23.06
CA ASN A 359 -9.74 18.83 23.91
C ASN A 359 -8.71 19.29 24.94
N ASP A 360 -7.74 20.12 24.55
CA ASP A 360 -6.75 20.70 25.46
C ASP A 360 -6.46 22.17 25.09
N PRO A 361 -7.30 23.10 25.58
CA PRO A 361 -7.13 24.53 25.31
C PRO A 361 -5.81 25.11 25.85
N TYR A 362 -5.18 24.47 26.84
CA TYR A 362 -3.93 24.96 27.43
C TYR A 362 -2.73 24.57 26.56
N LYS A 363 -2.70 23.34 26.05
CA LYS A 363 -1.67 22.87 25.12
C LYS A 363 -1.80 23.53 23.75
N TYR A 364 -3.03 23.79 23.30
CA TYR A 364 -3.34 24.31 21.96
C TYR A 364 -3.89 25.73 21.97
N GLY A 365 -3.57 26.54 22.97
CA GLY A 365 -4.17 27.86 23.19
C GLY A 365 -3.98 28.90 22.09
N ASN A 366 -3.09 28.65 21.11
CA ASN A 366 -3.00 29.46 19.88
C ASN A 366 -4.00 29.02 18.81
N GLY A 367 -4.51 27.80 18.89
CA GLY A 367 -5.49 27.22 17.99
C GLY A 367 -6.90 27.64 18.34
N SER A 368 -7.69 27.86 17.31
CA SER A 368 -9.04 28.36 17.46
C SER A 368 -10.09 27.25 17.61
N GLN A 369 -10.96 27.46 18.60
CA GLN A 369 -12.23 26.75 18.77
C GLN A 369 -13.33 27.26 17.82
N ASN A 370 -13.01 28.24 16.95
CA ASN A 370 -13.92 28.84 15.99
C ASN A 370 -13.63 28.38 14.55
N LEU A 371 -13.03 27.20 14.35
CA LEU A 371 -12.76 26.72 12.97
C LEU A 371 -13.97 25.98 12.39
N PHE A 372 -14.75 25.32 13.25
CA PHE A 372 -16.00 24.65 12.88
C PHE A 372 -17.24 25.47 13.30
N THR A 373 -18.37 25.21 12.63
CA THR A 373 -19.66 25.79 13.00
C THR A 373 -20.78 24.77 12.94
N CYS A 374 -21.61 24.74 13.99
CA CYS A 374 -22.86 23.98 14.08
C CYS A 374 -24.07 24.77 13.51
N GLY A 375 -23.85 25.99 13.01
CA GLY A 375 -24.91 26.90 12.55
C GLY A 375 -25.53 26.54 11.20
N SER A 376 -26.73 27.06 10.94
CA SER A 376 -27.47 26.80 9.70
C SER A 376 -26.85 27.43 8.44
N THR A 377 -25.94 28.39 8.59
CA THR A 377 -25.26 29.10 7.50
C THR A 377 -24.07 28.33 6.93
N GLY A 378 -23.52 27.36 7.68
CA GLY A 378 -22.40 26.50 7.26
C GLY A 378 -21.02 27.20 7.21
N MET A 379 -20.92 28.49 7.55
CA MET A 379 -19.66 29.25 7.74
C MET A 379 -19.85 30.23 8.91
N GLY A 380 -18.79 30.49 9.69
CA GLY A 380 -18.81 31.41 10.83
C GLY A 380 -18.54 30.72 12.16
N GLY A 381 -17.26 30.51 12.47
CA GLY A 381 -16.75 29.81 13.65
C GLY A 381 -17.53 30.01 14.95
N ASN A 382 -17.75 28.92 15.69
CA ASN A 382 -18.42 28.96 17.00
C ASN A 382 -17.68 28.13 18.06
N SER A 383 -17.06 28.83 19.02
CA SER A 383 -16.31 28.25 20.15
C SER A 383 -17.14 27.41 21.11
N SER A 384 -18.47 27.39 20.98
CA SER A 384 -19.33 26.49 21.73
C SER A 384 -19.54 25.13 21.05
N CYS A 385 -19.00 24.92 19.85
CA CYS A 385 -19.31 23.77 19.01
C CYS A 385 -18.03 23.06 18.56
N VAL A 386 -17.92 21.79 18.94
CA VAL A 386 -16.79 20.94 18.57
C VAL A 386 -17.07 20.28 17.22
N ALA A 387 -16.10 20.30 16.32
CA ALA A 387 -16.12 19.52 15.09
C ALA A 387 -16.40 18.01 15.38
N PRO A 388 -17.42 17.41 14.75
CA PRO A 388 -17.67 15.97 14.86
C PRO A 388 -16.48 15.13 14.37
N GLY A 389 -16.29 13.93 14.91
CA GLY A 389 -15.25 13.01 14.41
C GLY A 389 -15.62 12.34 13.09
N LEU A 390 -16.92 12.33 12.74
CA LEU A 390 -17.49 11.69 11.55
C LEU A 390 -18.43 12.65 10.84
N GLU A 391 -18.77 12.35 9.59
CA GLU A 391 -19.69 13.16 8.80
C GLU A 391 -21.11 13.24 9.41
N THR A 392 -21.62 14.46 9.58
CA THR A 392 -22.98 14.83 10.02
C THR A 392 -23.64 15.76 8.98
N ASN A 393 -24.90 16.15 9.19
CA ASN A 393 -25.55 17.10 8.27
C ASN A 393 -24.93 18.51 8.36
N GLU A 394 -24.41 18.86 9.53
CA GLU A 394 -23.72 20.11 9.82
C GLU A 394 -22.37 20.14 9.10
N THR A 395 -21.59 19.05 9.21
CA THR A 395 -20.31 18.95 8.48
C THR A 395 -20.52 18.96 6.97
N LYS A 396 -21.62 18.36 6.45
CA LYS A 396 -21.97 18.46 5.03
C LYS A 396 -22.11 19.91 4.59
N LYS A 397 -22.97 20.68 5.26
CA LYS A 397 -23.16 22.11 4.97
C LYS A 397 -21.85 22.90 5.05
N TYR A 398 -21.02 22.59 6.05
CA TYR A 398 -19.70 23.20 6.21
C TYR A 398 -18.78 22.93 5.02
N VAL A 399 -18.67 21.66 4.60
CA VAL A 399 -17.89 21.25 3.42
C VAL A 399 -18.45 21.88 2.13
N GLU A 400 -19.77 21.95 1.97
CA GLU A 400 -20.42 22.61 0.83
C GLU A 400 -20.01 24.09 0.72
N LYS A 401 -20.00 24.81 1.85
CA LYS A 401 -19.62 26.22 1.90
C LYS A 401 -18.13 26.45 1.72
N LEU A 402 -17.29 25.58 2.27
CA LEU A 402 -15.87 25.55 1.93
C LEU A 402 -15.67 25.30 0.42
N GLY A 403 -16.51 24.47 -0.19
CA GLY A 403 -16.55 24.27 -1.64
C GLY A 403 -16.76 25.55 -2.43
N GLU A 404 -17.77 26.33 -2.05
CA GLU A 404 -18.05 27.65 -2.62
C GLU A 404 -16.86 28.60 -2.41
N PHE A 405 -16.31 28.65 -1.19
CA PHE A 405 -15.22 29.54 -0.79
C PHE A 405 -13.92 29.27 -1.57
N LEU A 406 -13.52 28.00 -1.67
CA LEU A 406 -12.33 27.58 -2.43
C LEU A 406 -12.50 27.77 -3.94
N GLY A 407 -13.71 28.08 -4.40
CA GLY A 407 -14.03 28.17 -5.83
C GLY A 407 -13.96 26.80 -6.50
N THR A 408 -14.42 25.77 -5.80
CA THR A 408 -14.53 24.42 -6.34
C THR A 408 -15.51 24.44 -7.50
N PHE A 409 -15.04 24.00 -8.66
CA PHE A 409 -15.81 23.99 -9.90
C PHE A 409 -16.12 22.56 -10.29
N TRP A 410 -17.08 22.40 -11.20
CA TRP A 410 -17.52 21.07 -11.60
C TRP A 410 -16.84 20.62 -12.87
N LEU A 411 -16.22 19.45 -12.82
CA LEU A 411 -15.61 18.80 -13.96
C LEU A 411 -16.07 17.34 -13.97
N PHE A 412 -16.70 16.90 -15.08
CA PHE A 412 -17.22 15.53 -15.25
C PHE A 412 -18.11 15.01 -14.09
N GLY A 413 -18.94 15.88 -13.50
CA GLY A 413 -19.86 15.49 -12.41
C GLY A 413 -19.20 15.36 -11.03
N GLN A 414 -17.89 15.60 -10.93
CA GLN A 414 -17.11 15.68 -9.70
C GLN A 414 -16.79 17.14 -9.36
N GLY A 415 -16.66 17.44 -8.07
CA GLY A 415 -16.12 18.72 -7.59
C GLY A 415 -14.61 18.72 -7.71
N ALA A 416 -14.05 19.73 -8.38
CA ALA A 416 -12.62 19.89 -8.59
C ALA A 416 -12.15 21.24 -8.05
N THR A 417 -11.03 21.22 -7.33
CA THR A 417 -10.41 22.43 -6.77
C THR A 417 -9.02 22.55 -7.33
N THR A 418 -8.69 23.71 -7.90
CA THR A 418 -7.32 23.96 -8.38
C THR A 418 -6.37 24.17 -7.21
N ALA A 419 -5.07 23.98 -7.39
CA ALA A 419 -4.06 24.32 -6.37
C ALA A 419 -4.19 25.77 -5.87
N ARG A 420 -4.50 26.73 -6.78
CA ARG A 420 -4.79 28.12 -6.41
C ARG A 420 -6.06 28.25 -5.55
N GLY A 421 -7.09 27.46 -5.86
CA GLY A 421 -8.30 27.35 -5.05
C GLY A 421 -8.01 26.81 -3.66
N MET A 422 -7.17 25.78 -3.55
CA MET A 422 -6.74 25.21 -2.26
C MET A 422 -6.07 26.25 -1.36
N LYS A 423 -5.23 27.14 -1.92
CA LYS A 423 -4.57 28.21 -1.17
C LYS A 423 -5.52 29.30 -0.64
N LYS A 424 -6.73 29.45 -1.21
CA LYS A 424 -7.71 30.42 -0.71
C LYS A 424 -8.12 30.17 0.74
N ILE A 425 -7.96 28.93 1.23
CA ILE A 425 -8.24 28.60 2.62
C ILE A 425 -7.45 29.46 3.60
N GLU A 426 -6.31 30.04 3.18
CA GLU A 426 -5.53 30.97 3.99
C GLU A 426 -6.36 32.10 4.57
N THR A 427 -7.20 32.75 3.76
CA THR A 427 -8.02 33.85 4.25
C THR A 427 -9.00 33.38 5.32
N PHE A 428 -9.63 32.21 5.13
CA PHE A 428 -10.49 31.61 6.14
C PHE A 428 -9.70 31.26 7.40
N PHE A 429 -8.59 30.55 7.24
CA PHE A 429 -7.80 30.07 8.37
C PHE A 429 -7.26 31.21 9.23
N THR A 430 -6.73 32.27 8.62
CA THR A 430 -6.24 33.46 9.34
C THR A 430 -7.37 34.24 10.03
N GLU A 431 -8.55 34.35 9.41
CA GLU A 431 -9.68 35.09 9.99
C GLU A 431 -10.21 34.45 11.28
N TYR A 432 -10.20 33.12 11.35
CA TYR A 432 -10.78 32.39 12.48
C TYR A 432 -9.76 31.99 13.54
N GLN A 433 -8.46 32.19 13.33
CA GLN A 433 -7.42 31.87 14.32
C GLN A 433 -7.25 32.97 15.39
N LEU A 434 -7.06 32.57 16.65
CA LEU A 434 -7.08 33.50 17.79
C LEU A 434 -5.76 34.28 17.96
N SER A 435 -4.62 33.64 17.69
CA SER A 435 -3.29 34.22 17.83
C SER A 435 -2.25 33.39 17.06
N GLY A 436 -0.98 33.81 17.06
CA GLY A 436 0.11 33.07 16.41
C GLY A 436 0.46 33.53 14.99
N LYS A 437 1.51 32.94 14.43
CA LYS A 437 1.92 33.18 13.03
C LYS A 437 1.18 32.19 12.13
N GLN A 438 -0.04 32.55 11.78
CA GLN A 438 -0.91 31.70 10.98
C GLN A 438 -0.45 31.75 9.53
N GLU A 439 -0.19 30.59 8.95
CA GLU A 439 0.25 30.49 7.57
C GLU A 439 -0.31 29.23 6.93
N VAL A 440 -0.87 29.39 5.73
CA VAL A 440 -1.21 28.24 4.89
C VAL A 440 -0.10 28.10 3.86
N ILE A 441 0.60 26.96 3.80
CA ILE A 441 1.67 26.78 2.82
C ILE A 441 1.23 25.75 1.80
N THR A 442 1.40 26.05 0.51
CA THR A 442 1.09 25.11 -0.58
C THR A 442 2.26 24.96 -1.53
N HIS A 443 2.66 23.72 -1.79
CA HIS A 443 3.64 23.33 -2.79
C HIS A 443 2.91 22.68 -3.96
N SER A 444 3.21 23.13 -5.18
CA SER A 444 2.64 22.56 -6.39
C SER A 444 3.58 22.80 -7.57
N ASN A 445 3.54 21.93 -8.59
CA ASN A 445 4.30 22.13 -9.83
C ASN A 445 3.64 23.18 -10.77
N GLY A 446 2.87 24.13 -10.23
CA GLY A 446 2.18 25.16 -11.02
C GLY A 446 1.25 24.55 -12.08
N PHE A 447 1.37 24.99 -13.34
CA PHE A 447 0.60 24.43 -14.47
C PHE A 447 0.81 22.91 -14.64
N TRP A 448 1.99 22.39 -14.28
CA TRP A 448 2.28 20.94 -14.36
C TRP A 448 1.59 20.12 -13.26
N SER A 449 1.06 20.76 -12.21
CA SER A 449 0.20 20.08 -11.23
C SER A 449 -1.12 19.61 -11.87
N LEU A 450 -1.63 20.31 -12.88
CA LEU A 450 -2.78 19.86 -13.68
C LEU A 450 -2.44 18.60 -14.50
N ILE A 451 -1.17 18.47 -14.89
CA ILE A 451 -0.63 17.31 -15.59
C ILE A 451 -0.10 16.26 -14.59
N GLY A 452 -0.30 16.45 -13.27
CA GLY A 452 -0.10 15.45 -12.23
C GLY A 452 1.27 14.76 -12.21
N ASN A 453 2.34 15.47 -12.59
CA ASN A 453 3.69 14.95 -12.48
C ASN A 453 4.10 14.93 -11.00
N TYR A 454 4.44 13.76 -10.48
CA TYR A 454 4.95 13.62 -9.12
C TYR A 454 6.31 14.32 -8.98
N ASN A 455 6.55 14.91 -7.81
CA ASN A 455 7.79 15.63 -7.52
C ASN A 455 8.32 15.21 -6.14
N ASP A 456 9.58 14.78 -6.12
CA ASP A 456 10.29 14.33 -4.93
C ASP A 456 10.46 15.46 -3.90
N GLU A 457 10.68 16.70 -4.33
CA GLU A 457 10.78 17.87 -3.44
C GLU A 457 9.45 18.16 -2.73
N ILE A 458 8.32 18.03 -3.44
CA ILE A 458 6.99 18.21 -2.85
C ILE A 458 6.70 17.09 -1.84
N ARG A 459 7.08 15.85 -2.16
CA ARG A 459 7.00 14.72 -1.22
C ARG A 459 7.80 15.00 0.04
N ASP A 460 9.05 15.42 -0.11
CA ASP A 460 9.95 15.62 1.03
C ASP A 460 9.47 16.78 1.92
N LYS A 461 8.87 17.82 1.34
CA LYS A 461 8.18 18.89 2.09
C LYS A 461 6.95 18.37 2.85
N ALA A 462 6.13 17.51 2.24
CA ALA A 462 5.01 16.88 2.95
C ALA A 462 5.48 16.04 4.14
N MET A 463 6.57 15.27 3.99
CA MET A 463 7.16 14.49 5.09
C MET A 463 7.71 15.39 6.20
N GLU A 464 8.39 16.48 5.84
CA GLU A 464 8.89 17.48 6.79
C GLU A 464 7.75 18.05 7.65
N TYR A 465 6.61 18.37 7.03
CA TYR A 465 5.46 18.89 7.77
C TYR A 465 4.80 17.88 8.71
N ILE A 466 4.66 16.62 8.30
CA ILE A 466 4.15 15.57 9.20
C ILE A 466 5.12 15.37 10.38
N ARG A 467 6.44 15.44 10.13
CA ARG A 467 7.46 15.37 11.19
C ARG A 467 7.33 16.51 12.20
N GLU A 468 6.93 17.69 11.72
CA GLU A 468 6.66 18.86 12.55
C GLU A 468 5.27 18.84 13.23
N GLY A 469 4.48 17.77 13.04
CA GLY A 469 3.17 17.60 13.68
C GLY A 469 1.99 18.17 12.89
N TRP A 470 2.17 18.54 11.62
CA TRP A 470 1.13 19.14 10.79
C TRP A 470 0.50 18.15 9.81
N PRO A 471 -0.84 17.98 9.80
CA PRO A 471 -1.51 17.20 8.76
C PRO A 471 -1.37 17.87 7.40
N VAL A 472 -1.24 17.07 6.35
CA VAL A 472 -0.91 17.58 5.00
C VAL A 472 -1.96 17.15 4.00
N VAL A 473 -2.63 18.11 3.37
CA VAL A 473 -3.38 17.83 2.14
C VAL A 473 -2.38 17.49 1.05
N ILE A 474 -2.36 16.25 0.58
CA ILE A 474 -1.49 15.84 -0.52
C ILE A 474 -2.32 15.71 -1.79
N GLY A 475 -1.78 16.07 -2.95
CA GLY A 475 -2.42 15.82 -4.23
C GLY A 475 -1.80 14.64 -4.95
N MET A 476 -2.63 13.73 -5.41
CA MET A 476 -2.23 12.52 -6.13
C MET A 476 -3.14 12.23 -7.31
N ARG A 477 -2.65 11.45 -8.26
CA ARG A 477 -3.48 11.03 -9.39
C ARG A 477 -4.30 9.83 -9.00
N ILE A 478 -5.61 9.95 -9.21
CA ILE A 478 -6.47 8.78 -9.28
C ILE A 478 -6.46 8.31 -10.73
N LYS A 479 -5.80 7.18 -10.95
CA LYS A 479 -5.62 6.60 -12.27
C LYS A 479 -6.96 5.99 -12.74
N GLY A 480 -7.46 6.45 -13.88
CA GLY A 480 -8.79 6.11 -14.43
C GLY A 480 -9.40 7.24 -15.29
N SER A 481 -8.90 8.47 -15.10
CA SER A 481 -9.18 9.64 -15.93
C SER A 481 -7.90 10.44 -16.14
N ARG A 482 -7.69 11.00 -17.35
CA ARG A 482 -6.51 11.84 -17.69
C ARG A 482 -6.39 13.08 -16.79
N PHE A 483 -7.50 13.48 -16.16
CA PHE A 483 -7.61 14.59 -15.22
C PHE A 483 -8.05 14.13 -13.82
N GLY A 484 -8.01 12.83 -13.53
CA GLY A 484 -8.36 12.24 -12.23
C GLY A 484 -7.34 12.66 -11.18
N GLN A 485 -7.70 13.64 -10.37
CA GLN A 485 -6.90 14.16 -9.27
C GLN A 485 -7.68 14.01 -7.98
N HIS A 486 -6.97 13.72 -6.91
CA HIS A 486 -7.54 13.67 -5.57
C HIS A 486 -6.62 14.26 -4.55
N TYR A 487 -7.23 14.86 -3.54
CA TYR A 487 -6.55 15.56 -2.49
C TYR A 487 -6.89 14.90 -1.15
N PRO A 488 -6.33 13.73 -0.77
CA PRO A 488 -6.53 13.20 0.58
C PRO A 488 -5.66 13.95 1.61
N VAL A 489 -5.86 13.66 2.90
CA VAL A 489 -5.02 14.21 3.97
C VAL A 489 -4.09 13.14 4.52
N ALA A 490 -2.79 13.40 4.50
CA ALA A 490 -1.78 12.57 5.14
C ALA A 490 -1.56 13.00 6.60
N THR A 491 -1.61 12.05 7.53
CA THR A 491 -1.44 12.27 8.97
C THR A 491 -0.25 11.50 9.56
N LYS A 492 0.27 10.50 8.83
CA LYS A 492 1.49 9.77 9.20
C LYS A 492 2.37 9.57 7.97
N TYR A 493 3.66 9.38 8.19
CA TYR A 493 4.56 8.91 7.15
C TYR A 493 5.53 7.88 7.72
N GLN A 494 5.95 6.95 6.85
CA GLN A 494 7.00 6.00 7.18
C GLN A 494 8.01 5.88 6.04
N GLN A 495 9.26 5.64 6.39
CA GLN A 495 10.36 5.43 5.48
C GLN A 495 11.12 4.17 5.86
N ARG A 496 11.35 3.30 4.88
CA ARG A 496 12.13 2.07 5.00
C ARG A 496 13.31 2.14 4.05
N ALA A 497 14.53 1.93 4.58
CA ALA A 497 15.75 2.04 3.80
C ALA A 497 16.51 0.72 3.78
N PHE A 498 16.90 0.29 2.59
CA PHE A 498 17.64 -0.96 2.38
C PHE A 498 19.00 -0.66 1.74
N PRO A 499 20.10 -1.23 2.25
CA PRO A 499 21.40 -1.17 1.58
C PRO A 499 21.31 -1.74 0.17
N SER A 500 21.84 -1.00 -0.80
CA SER A 500 21.88 -1.40 -2.20
C SER A 500 23.22 -1.07 -2.82
N LEU A 501 23.62 -1.85 -3.82
CA LEU A 501 24.78 -1.55 -4.66
C LEU A 501 24.30 -1.46 -6.10
N LYS A 502 24.49 -0.30 -6.74
CA LYS A 502 24.10 -0.06 -8.13
C LYS A 502 25.35 -0.09 -9.01
N CYS A 503 25.45 -1.07 -9.90
CA CYS A 503 26.60 -1.26 -10.76
C CYS A 503 26.29 -0.97 -12.24
N LYS A 504 27.05 -0.08 -12.87
CA LYS A 504 26.97 0.21 -14.31
C LYS A 504 27.98 -0.66 -15.07
N LYS A 505 27.47 -1.57 -15.91
CA LYS A 505 28.28 -2.54 -16.66
C LYS A 505 29.33 -1.90 -17.58
N LEU A 506 29.08 -0.71 -18.11
CA LEU A 506 29.98 -0.08 -19.10
C LEU A 506 31.29 0.44 -18.48
N PHE A 507 31.35 0.64 -17.16
CA PHE A 507 32.48 1.29 -16.48
C PHE A 507 33.02 0.51 -15.28
N ASN A 508 32.48 -0.68 -14.97
CA ASN A 508 32.73 -1.39 -13.70
C ASN A 508 32.57 -0.47 -12.48
N ASP A 509 31.71 0.54 -12.60
CA ASP A 509 31.49 1.54 -11.58
C ASP A 509 30.27 1.12 -10.75
N CYS A 510 30.49 0.95 -9.44
CA CYS A 510 29.48 0.50 -8.50
C CYS A 510 29.35 1.53 -7.39
N GLU A 511 28.15 2.05 -7.23
CA GLU A 511 27.83 3.05 -6.22
C GLU A 511 27.01 2.40 -5.10
N GLU A 512 27.53 2.45 -3.87
CA GLU A 512 26.75 2.12 -2.68
C GLU A 512 25.63 3.16 -2.52
N GLY A 513 24.40 2.68 -2.35
CA GLY A 513 23.24 3.54 -2.17
C GLY A 513 22.23 2.93 -1.21
N LEU A 514 21.12 3.64 -1.03
CA LEU A 514 19.98 3.17 -0.28
C LEU A 514 18.77 3.09 -1.20
N LEU A 515 18.12 1.93 -1.23
CA LEU A 515 16.77 1.83 -1.75
C LEU A 515 15.83 2.31 -0.64
N VAL A 516 15.10 3.39 -0.89
CA VAL A 516 14.25 4.02 0.12
C VAL A 516 12.78 3.94 -0.31
N GLU A 517 12.00 3.15 0.41
CA GLU A 517 10.54 3.12 0.30
C GLU A 517 9.93 4.16 1.24
N ARG A 518 8.95 4.91 0.75
CA ARG A 518 8.28 5.99 1.51
C ARG A 518 6.79 5.88 1.33
N GLU A 519 6.06 6.00 2.42
CA GLU A 519 4.61 5.83 2.45
C GLU A 519 3.95 6.91 3.31
N PHE A 520 2.74 7.32 2.94
CA PHE A 520 1.87 8.18 3.72
C PHE A 520 0.66 7.38 4.21
N TYR A 521 0.27 7.57 5.47
CA TYR A 521 -1.05 7.15 5.95
C TYR A 521 -2.04 8.26 5.65
N VAL A 522 -3.12 7.94 4.93
CA VAL A 522 -4.02 8.94 4.36
C VAL A 522 -5.48 8.72 4.71
N HIS A 523 -6.19 9.82 4.89
CA HIS A 523 -7.64 9.92 4.99
C HIS A 523 -8.19 10.39 3.63
N TRP A 524 -8.96 9.53 2.95
CA TRP A 524 -9.42 9.81 1.57
C TRP A 524 -10.61 10.75 1.49
N GLY A 525 -11.39 10.81 2.56
CA GLY A 525 -12.72 11.43 2.56
C GLY A 525 -13.72 10.71 1.64
N TRP A 526 -13.71 9.38 1.69
CA TRP A 526 -14.62 8.48 0.95
C TRP A 526 -15.35 7.48 1.87
N GLY A 527 -15.33 7.71 3.17
CA GLY A 527 -15.86 6.84 4.20
C GLY A 527 -14.83 6.61 5.30
N TYR A 528 -15.33 6.37 6.52
CA TYR A 528 -14.55 6.03 7.72
C TYR A 528 -13.57 4.85 7.54
N ASN A 529 -13.86 3.96 6.59
CA ASN A 529 -13.10 2.74 6.29
C ASN A 529 -12.02 2.93 5.21
N SER A 530 -11.85 4.15 4.68
CA SER A 530 -10.94 4.38 3.55
C SER A 530 -9.48 4.60 3.96
N ARG A 531 -9.18 4.71 5.27
CA ARG A 531 -7.83 5.01 5.79
C ARG A 531 -6.82 3.92 5.44
N ASN A 532 -5.70 4.30 4.85
CA ASN A 532 -4.67 3.34 4.46
C ASN A 532 -3.29 3.97 4.29
N TRP A 533 -2.27 3.11 4.26
CA TRP A 533 -0.93 3.48 3.81
C TRP A 533 -0.82 3.38 2.29
N ILE A 534 -0.22 4.40 1.67
CA ILE A 534 0.05 4.46 0.24
C ILE A 534 1.49 4.89 -0.07
N PRO A 535 2.03 4.54 -1.25
CA PRO A 535 3.30 5.09 -1.71
C PRO A 535 3.30 6.62 -1.71
N ALA A 536 4.37 7.24 -1.24
CA ALA A 536 4.52 8.70 -1.10
C ALA A 536 4.78 9.41 -2.44
N LYS A 537 3.86 9.26 -3.40
CA LYS A 537 3.87 9.91 -4.71
C LYS A 537 2.86 11.04 -4.75
N VAL A 538 3.36 12.28 -4.71
CA VAL A 538 2.51 13.48 -4.61
C VAL A 538 2.94 14.54 -5.62
N PHE A 539 1.97 15.29 -6.14
CA PHE A 539 2.18 16.46 -7.02
C PHE A 539 1.80 17.79 -6.35
N PHE A 540 1.17 17.72 -5.17
CA PHE A 540 0.76 18.84 -4.35
C PHE A 540 0.93 18.49 -2.88
N ALA A 541 1.27 19.47 -2.06
CA ALA A 541 1.25 19.39 -0.60
C ALA A 541 0.74 20.72 -0.05
N GLY A 542 -0.23 20.70 0.84
CA GLY A 542 -0.85 21.88 1.44
C GLY A 542 -1.04 21.69 2.94
N ILE A 543 -0.69 22.70 3.73
CA ILE A 543 -0.82 22.69 5.19
C ILE A 543 -1.36 24.01 5.69
N ALA A 544 -1.84 24.01 6.92
CA ALA A 544 -2.17 25.21 7.69
C ALA A 544 -1.44 25.13 9.05
N LYS A 545 -0.56 26.09 9.35
CA LYS A 545 0.22 26.16 10.59
C LYS A 545 -0.22 27.35 11.45
N TYR A 546 -0.15 27.24 12.77
CA TYR A 546 -0.46 28.33 13.71
C TYR A 546 0.43 28.32 14.96
#